data_AF-A0A2I2ZJW3-F1
#
_entry.id   AF-A0A2I2ZJW3-F1
#
_cell.length_a   1.000
_cell.length_b   1.000
_cell.length_c   1.000
_cell.angle_alpha   90.00
_cell.angle_beta   90.00
_cell.angle_gamma   90.00
#
_symmetry.space_group_name_H-M   'P 1'
#
loop_
_entity.id
_entity.type
_entity.pdbx_description
1 polymer ?
#
loop_
_entity_poly.entity_id
_entity_poly.type
_entity_poly.pdbx_seq_one_letter_code
_entity_poly.pdbx_strand_id
1 'polypeptide(L)'
;MDPRKVNELRAFVKMCKQDPSVLHTEEMRFLREWVESMGGKVPPATQKAKSEENTKEEKPDSKKVEEDLKADEPSSEESDLEIDKEGVIELDPDAPQEMGHENVEITEEMMDQANDKKVAAIEALNDGCYDHRLKA
;
A
#
# COMPACT_ATOMS: atom_id res chain seq x y z
N MET A 1 17.23 -8.30 1.99
CA MET A 1 16.88 -6.90 1.65
C MET A 1 17.62 -6.50 0.39
N ASP A 2 16.91 -6.00 -0.62
CA ASP A 2 17.53 -5.50 -1.85
C ASP A 2 18.35 -4.22 -1.56
N PRO A 3 19.60 -4.10 -2.04
CA PRO A 3 20.46 -2.96 -1.74
C PRO A 3 19.90 -1.62 -2.27
N ARG A 4 19.12 -1.64 -3.36
CA ARG A 4 18.48 -0.45 -3.92
C ARG A 4 17.40 0.08 -2.98
N LYS A 5 16.58 -0.81 -2.42
CA LYS A 5 15.56 -0.47 -1.41
C LYS A 5 16.16 0.09 -0.13
N VAL A 6 17.31 -0.43 0.29
CA VAL A 6 18.05 0.14 1.43
C VAL A 6 18.55 1.55 1.11
N ASN A 7 18.98 1.81 -0.13
CA ASN A 7 19.44 3.14 -0.53
C ASN A 7 18.29 4.15 -0.63
N GLU A 8 17.14 3.75 -1.19
CA GLU A 8 15.90 4.55 -1.21
C GLU A 8 15.49 4.94 0.21
N LEU A 9 15.48 3.98 1.14
CA LEU A 9 15.15 4.24 2.55
C LEU A 9 16.13 5.22 3.21
N ARG A 10 17.44 5.08 2.93
CA ARG A 10 18.45 6.03 3.44
C ARG A 10 18.21 7.44 2.91
N ALA A 11 17.85 7.58 1.64
CA ALA A 11 17.52 8.87 1.03
C ALA A 11 16.27 9.48 1.67
N PHE A 12 15.22 8.68 1.89
CA PHE A 12 14.01 9.12 2.58
C PHE A 12 14.29 9.60 4.01
N VAL A 13 15.04 8.82 4.80
CA VAL A 13 15.43 9.23 6.16
C VAL A 13 16.23 10.54 6.15
N LYS A 14 17.08 10.77 5.13
CA LYS A 14 17.80 12.04 4.96
C LYS A 14 16.83 13.19 4.68
N MET A 15 15.81 12.96 3.85
CA MET A 15 14.75 13.95 3.56
C MET A 15 13.96 14.32 4.82
N CYS A 16 13.52 13.33 5.62
CA CYS A 16 12.81 13.61 6.88
C CYS A 16 13.63 14.42 7.89
N LYS A 17 14.96 14.29 7.86
CA LYS A 17 15.86 15.10 8.70
C LYS A 17 15.98 16.54 8.21
N GLN A 18 15.83 16.77 6.90
CA GLN A 18 15.88 18.10 6.30
C GLN A 18 14.54 18.81 6.44
N ASP A 19 13.44 18.08 6.26
CA ASP A 19 12.08 18.57 6.40
C ASP A 19 11.24 17.59 7.23
N PRO A 20 11.09 17.84 8.53
CA PRO A 20 10.25 17.03 9.41
C PRO A 20 8.77 17.06 9.01
N SER A 21 8.33 18.05 8.24
CA SER A 21 6.91 18.22 7.85
C SER A 21 6.39 17.04 7.02
N VAL A 22 7.28 16.35 6.29
CA VAL A 22 6.96 15.11 5.55
C VAL A 22 6.41 14.05 6.49
N LEU A 23 6.91 13.99 7.73
CA LEU A 23 6.44 13.04 8.72
C LEU A 23 5.08 13.42 9.30
N HIS A 24 4.46 14.56 8.96
CA HIS A 24 3.15 14.98 9.48
C HIS A 24 1.98 14.72 8.53
N THR A 25 2.22 14.17 7.33
CA THR A 25 1.15 13.81 6.40
C THR A 25 0.31 12.64 6.92
N GLU A 26 -0.91 12.47 6.42
CA GLU A 26 -1.77 11.36 6.83
C GLU A 26 -1.17 9.98 6.46
N GLU A 27 -0.53 9.88 5.31
CA GLU A 27 0.13 8.66 4.83
C GLU A 27 1.30 8.24 5.73
N MET A 28 2.01 9.18 6.35
CA MET A 28 3.15 8.89 7.24
C MET A 28 2.74 8.61 8.68
N ARG A 29 1.42 8.51 8.97
CA ARG A 29 0.91 8.25 10.33
C ARG A 29 1.44 6.94 10.92
N PHE A 30 1.45 5.87 10.14
CA PHE A 30 1.96 4.56 10.59
C PHE A 30 3.43 4.65 11.04
N LEU A 31 4.23 5.49 10.37
CA LEU A 31 5.64 5.67 10.69
C LEU A 31 5.80 6.47 11.99
N ARG A 32 4.96 7.49 12.21
CA ARG A 32 4.92 8.23 13.49
C ARG A 32 4.56 7.31 14.65
N GLU A 33 3.48 6.55 14.51
CA GLU A 33 3.02 5.59 15.53
C GLU A 33 4.10 4.55 15.84
N TRP A 34 4.80 4.04 14.81
CA TRP A 34 5.92 3.13 15.02
C TRP A 34 7.07 3.78 15.79
N VAL A 35 7.46 5.01 15.46
CA VAL A 35 8.50 5.77 16.18
C VAL A 35 8.08 6.03 17.63
N GLU A 36 6.83 6.40 17.87
CA GLU A 36 6.26 6.62 19.20
C GLU A 36 6.19 5.34 20.03
N SER A 37 5.89 4.20 19.40
CA SER A 37 5.91 2.88 20.08
C SER A 37 7.30 2.52 20.63
N MET A 38 8.35 3.01 19.98
CA MET A 38 9.74 2.86 20.43
C MET A 38 10.16 3.94 21.43
N GLY A 39 9.24 4.81 21.87
CA GLY A 39 9.50 5.92 22.77
C GLY A 39 10.16 7.14 22.10
N GLY A 40 10.24 7.16 20.76
CA GLY A 40 10.70 8.31 20.00
C GLY A 40 9.63 9.39 19.91
N LYS A 41 10.04 10.65 19.74
CA LYS A 41 9.13 11.76 19.41
C LYS A 41 9.50 12.34 18.05
N VAL A 42 8.51 12.53 17.20
CA VAL A 42 8.71 13.16 15.89
C VAL A 42 8.80 14.67 16.07
N PRO A 43 9.77 15.37 15.45
CA PRO A 43 9.88 16.82 15.55
C PRO A 43 8.60 17.51 15.05
N PRO A 44 8.19 18.64 15.64
CA PRO A 44 7.04 19.40 15.16
C PRO A 44 7.24 19.85 13.71
N ALA A 45 6.15 19.90 12.94
CA ALA A 45 6.21 20.41 11.58
C ALA A 45 6.76 21.83 11.60
N THR A 46 7.78 22.10 10.78
CA THR A 46 8.29 23.46 10.59
C THR A 46 7.20 24.28 9.92
N GLN A 47 6.46 25.04 10.73
CA GLN A 47 5.42 25.94 10.27
C GLN A 47 6.06 27.04 9.40
N LYS A 48 6.08 26.85 8.08
CA LYS A 48 6.08 27.99 7.17
C LYS A 48 4.64 28.51 7.11
N ALA A 49 4.38 29.45 8.02
CA ALA A 49 3.29 30.43 7.99
C ALA A 49 1.94 29.98 7.38
N LYS A 50 1.05 29.51 8.25
CA LYS A 50 -0.28 30.10 8.36
C LYS A 50 -0.51 30.37 9.84
N SER A 51 -0.49 31.65 10.19
CA SER A 51 -1.02 32.23 11.44
C SER A 51 -2.39 31.62 11.76
N GLU A 52 -2.84 31.42 13.00
CA GLU A 52 -2.65 32.22 14.20
C GLU A 52 -2.99 31.39 15.45
N GLU A 53 -2.37 31.78 16.54
CA GLU A 53 -2.57 31.41 17.94
C GLU A 53 -4.02 31.60 18.43
N ASN A 54 -4.60 30.64 19.17
CA ASN A 54 -4.90 30.91 20.58
C ASN A 54 -5.23 29.67 21.42
N THR A 55 -4.66 29.68 22.62
CA THR A 55 -4.98 28.82 23.76
C THR A 55 -6.16 29.43 24.52
N LYS A 56 -7.12 28.60 24.98
CA LYS A 56 -7.68 28.59 26.36
C LYS A 56 -9.10 27.98 26.41
N GLU A 57 -9.30 27.14 27.42
CA GLU A 57 -10.57 26.54 27.87
C GLU A 57 -11.70 27.57 28.10
N GLU A 58 -12.92 27.28 27.64
CA GLU A 58 -14.16 27.22 28.46
C GLU A 58 -15.35 26.74 27.60
N LYS A 59 -16.15 25.83 28.17
CA LYS A 59 -17.53 25.46 27.73
C LYS A 59 -18.54 26.38 28.45
N PRO A 60 -19.86 26.33 28.18
CA PRO A 60 -20.61 26.11 26.92
C PRO A 60 -21.70 27.21 26.73
N ASP A 61 -22.44 27.22 25.62
CA ASP A 61 -23.92 27.25 25.55
C ASP A 61 -24.45 27.80 24.19
N SER A 62 -25.45 27.08 23.69
CA SER A 62 -26.57 27.49 22.82
C SER A 62 -26.41 28.16 21.44
N LYS A 63 -27.01 27.44 20.49
CA LYS A 63 -27.96 27.86 19.43
C LYS A 63 -27.48 28.74 18.26
N LYS A 64 -27.35 28.02 17.14
CA LYS A 64 -28.16 28.09 15.90
C LYS A 64 -28.01 29.34 15.01
N VAL A 65 -27.86 29.03 13.71
CA VAL A 65 -28.32 29.72 12.48
C VAL A 65 -27.22 30.41 11.66
N GLU A 66 -27.04 29.86 10.44
CA GLU A 66 -26.63 30.46 9.14
C GLU A 66 -25.30 31.25 9.11
N GLU A 67 -24.49 31.30 8.05
CA GLU A 67 -24.67 31.18 6.61
C GLU A 67 -23.24 31.01 6.01
N ASP A 68 -23.15 30.52 4.79
CA ASP A 68 -22.16 30.83 3.74
C ASP A 68 -20.69 31.16 4.15
N LEU A 69 -19.73 30.43 3.55
CA LEU A 69 -18.72 31.05 2.68
C LEU A 69 -17.72 29.99 2.17
N LYS A 70 -17.63 29.96 0.84
CA LYS A 70 -16.60 29.32 0.01
C LYS A 70 -15.18 29.45 0.57
N ALA A 71 -14.42 28.37 0.48
CA ALA A 71 -13.10 28.38 -0.15
C ALA A 71 -12.73 26.94 -0.51
N ASP A 72 -13.09 26.59 -1.74
CA ASP A 72 -12.48 25.53 -2.53
C ASP A 72 -10.96 25.79 -2.53
N GLU A 73 -10.20 25.00 -1.76
CA GLU A 73 -8.75 24.96 -1.94
C GLU A 73 -8.49 24.36 -3.33
N PRO A 74 -7.62 24.96 -4.16
CA PRO A 74 -7.27 24.35 -5.42
C PRO A 74 -6.60 23.02 -5.09
N SER A 75 -7.32 21.93 -5.36
CA SER A 75 -6.75 20.59 -5.46
C SER A 75 -5.43 20.75 -6.20
N SER A 76 -4.33 20.51 -5.49
CA SER A 76 -3.00 20.56 -6.06
C SER A 76 -3.06 19.83 -7.38
N GLU A 77 -2.51 20.47 -8.42
CA GLU A 77 -2.38 19.94 -9.78
C GLU A 77 -1.52 18.68 -9.68
N GLU A 78 -2.13 17.57 -9.25
CA GLU A 78 -1.64 16.21 -9.38
C GLU A 78 -1.28 16.11 -10.84
N SER A 79 0.03 16.05 -11.11
CA SER A 79 0.57 15.96 -12.46
C SER A 79 -0.27 14.94 -13.24
N ASP A 80 -1.09 15.44 -14.17
CA ASP A 80 -1.83 14.65 -15.14
C ASP A 80 -0.80 14.06 -16.11
N LEU A 81 -0.02 13.12 -15.58
CA LEU A 81 0.85 12.27 -16.36
C LEU A 81 -0.08 11.27 -17.00
N GLU A 82 -0.28 11.43 -18.30
CA GLU A 82 -0.94 10.44 -19.14
C GLU A 82 -0.24 9.09 -18.95
N ILE A 83 -0.79 8.24 -18.07
CA ILE A 83 -0.28 6.89 -17.88
C ILE A 83 -0.62 6.12 -19.15
N ASP A 84 0.42 5.72 -19.87
CA ASP A 84 0.30 4.84 -21.02
C ASP A 84 -0.42 3.55 -20.61
N LYS A 85 -1.53 3.27 -21.30
CA LYS A 85 -2.36 2.08 -21.07
C LYS A 85 -2.03 0.96 -22.04
N GLU A 86 -0.97 1.10 -22.84
CA GLU A 86 -0.49 0.03 -23.72
C GLU A 86 -0.10 -1.20 -22.89
N GLY A 87 -0.76 -2.33 -23.17
CA GLY A 87 -0.57 -3.59 -22.44
C GLY A 87 -1.44 -3.77 -21.19
N VAL A 88 -2.31 -2.81 -20.85
CA VAL A 88 -3.30 -3.00 -19.77
C VAL A 88 -4.43 -3.90 -20.27
N ILE A 89 -4.54 -5.08 -19.68
CA ILE A 89 -5.65 -6.02 -19.91
C ILE A 89 -6.76 -5.82 -18.88
N GLU A 90 -7.98 -6.18 -19.26
CA GLU A 90 -9.12 -6.19 -18.33
C GLU A 90 -8.93 -7.25 -17.24
N LEU A 91 -9.65 -7.06 -16.13
CA LEU A 91 -9.71 -8.04 -15.06
C LEU A 91 -10.29 -9.36 -15.59
N ASP A 92 -9.62 -10.46 -15.26
CA ASP A 92 -10.08 -11.80 -15.61
C ASP A 92 -11.38 -12.12 -14.84
N PRO A 93 -12.49 -12.46 -15.54
CA PRO A 93 -13.75 -12.83 -14.90
C PRO A 93 -13.79 -14.27 -14.37
N ASP A 94 -12.70 -15.03 -14.49
CA ASP A 94 -12.66 -16.43 -14.07
C ASP A 94 -12.85 -16.64 -12.56
N ALA A 95 -13.35 -17.82 -12.21
CA ALA A 95 -13.51 -18.22 -10.82
C ALA A 95 -12.15 -18.34 -10.12
N PRO A 96 -12.10 -18.18 -8.78
CA PRO A 96 -10.87 -18.43 -8.03
C PRO A 96 -10.30 -19.82 -8.33
N GLN A 97 -8.97 -19.89 -8.49
CA GLN A 97 -8.28 -21.15 -8.73
C GLN A 97 -8.46 -22.12 -7.56
N GLU A 98 -8.47 -23.43 -7.87
CA GLU A 98 -8.54 -24.49 -6.88
C GLU A 98 -7.24 -24.57 -6.07
N MET A 99 -7.32 -24.37 -4.75
CA MET A 99 -6.16 -24.37 -3.83
C MET A 99 -6.00 -25.68 -3.05
N GLY A 100 -6.78 -26.72 -3.38
CA GLY A 100 -6.80 -27.99 -2.65
C GLY A 100 -7.42 -27.90 -1.25
N HIS A 101 -7.19 -28.93 -0.43
CA HIS A 101 -7.73 -29.04 0.92
C HIS A 101 -6.63 -29.00 1.97
N GLU A 102 -6.58 -27.94 2.79
CA GLU A 102 -5.56 -27.74 3.83
C GLU A 102 -5.57 -28.81 4.94
N ASN A 103 -6.73 -29.41 5.21
CA ASN A 103 -6.91 -30.36 6.31
C ASN A 103 -6.73 -31.84 5.90
N VAL A 104 -6.43 -32.11 4.62
CA VAL A 104 -6.22 -33.49 4.14
C VAL A 104 -4.80 -33.92 4.48
N GLU A 105 -4.66 -35.10 5.08
CA GLU A 105 -3.36 -35.70 5.34
C GLU A 105 -2.72 -36.13 4.02
N ILE A 106 -1.50 -35.64 3.78
CA ILE A 106 -0.74 -35.97 2.57
C ILE A 106 -0.10 -37.34 2.77
N THR A 107 -0.60 -38.35 2.06
CA THR A 107 -0.03 -39.70 2.05
C THR A 107 1.15 -39.80 1.07
N GLU A 108 2.00 -40.81 1.23
CA GLU A 108 3.15 -41.07 0.34
C GLU A 108 2.70 -41.29 -1.12
N GLU A 109 1.61 -42.04 -1.34
CA GLU A 109 1.03 -42.25 -2.66
C GLU A 109 0.56 -40.94 -3.31
N MET A 110 -0.04 -40.03 -2.54
CA MET A 110 -0.45 -38.70 -3.05
C MET A 110 0.75 -37.83 -3.43
N MET A 111 1.89 -38.00 -2.74
CA MET A 111 3.12 -37.28 -3.07
C MET A 111 3.70 -37.74 -4.41
N ASP A 112 3.74 -39.06 -4.63
CA ASP A 112 4.21 -39.64 -5.90
C ASP A 112 3.32 -39.21 -7.06
N GLN A 113 1.99 -39.29 -6.91
CA GLN A 113 1.04 -38.82 -7.92
C GLN A 113 1.20 -37.32 -8.21
N ALA A 114 1.40 -36.49 -7.20
CA ALA A 114 1.62 -35.05 -7.39
C ALA A 114 2.94 -34.77 -8.13
N ASN A 115 3.98 -35.57 -7.89
CA ASN A 115 5.25 -35.43 -8.59
C ASN A 115 5.15 -35.83 -10.07
N ASP A 116 4.44 -36.91 -10.39
CA ASP A 116 4.17 -37.30 -11.78
C ASP A 116 3.37 -36.23 -12.53
N LYS A 117 2.33 -35.68 -11.91
CA LYS A 117 1.54 -34.57 -12.47
C LYS A 117 2.37 -33.31 -12.70
N LYS A 118 3.27 -32.99 -11.78
CA LYS A 118 4.22 -31.88 -11.96
C LYS A 118 5.10 -32.09 -13.19
N VAL A 119 5.59 -33.31 -13.44
CA VAL A 119 6.37 -33.61 -14.64
C VAL A 119 5.53 -33.40 -15.90
N ALA A 120 4.31 -33.93 -15.93
CA ALA A 120 3.38 -33.75 -17.05
C ALA A 120 3.03 -32.27 -17.30
N ALA A 121 2.82 -31.47 -16.25
CA ALA A 121 2.55 -30.05 -16.35
C ALA A 121 3.75 -29.27 -16.94
N ILE A 122 4.98 -29.66 -16.60
CA ILE A 122 6.21 -29.07 -17.15
C ILE A 122 6.36 -29.43 -18.63
N GLU A 123 6.07 -30.67 -19.00
CA GLU A 123 6.08 -31.11 -20.41
C GLU A 123 5.06 -30.31 -21.24
N ALA A 124 3.81 -30.20 -20.75
CA ALA A 124 2.77 -29.41 -21.40
C ALA A 124 3.12 -27.92 -21.53
N LEU A 125 3.85 -27.36 -20.56
CA LEU A 125 4.37 -25.99 -20.62
C LEU A 125 5.38 -25.83 -21.76
N ASN A 126 6.30 -26.79 -21.91
CA ASN A 126 7.32 -26.77 -22.95
C ASN A 126 6.73 -26.91 -24.36
N ASP A 127 5.64 -27.69 -24.47
CA ASP A 127 4.91 -27.89 -25.73
C ASP A 127 3.92 -26.75 -26.04
N GLY A 128 3.80 -25.75 -25.16
CA GLY A 128 2.89 -24.61 -25.33
C GLY A 128 1.40 -24.94 -25.13
N CYS A 129 1.08 -26.10 -24.57
CA CYS A 129 -0.29 -26.51 -24.24
C CYS A 129 -0.69 -26.01 -22.85
N TYR A 130 -0.96 -24.71 -22.74
CA TYR A 130 -1.26 -24.04 -21.47
C TYR A 130 -2.53 -24.56 -20.77
N ASP A 131 -3.58 -24.89 -21.53
CA ASP A 131 -4.81 -25.47 -20.98
C ASP A 131 -4.59 -26.86 -20.36
N HIS A 132 -3.69 -27.64 -20.94
CA HIS A 132 -3.37 -28.97 -20.42
C HIS A 132 -2.49 -28.87 -19.17
N ARG A 133 -1.52 -27.95 -19.15
CA ARG A 133 -0.70 -27.64 -17.98
C ARG A 133 -1.53 -27.33 -16.74
N LEU A 134 -2.61 -26.54 -16.89
CA LEU A 134 -3.47 -26.14 -15.76
C LEU A 134 -4.29 -27.30 -15.18
N LYS A 135 -4.37 -28.44 -15.88
CA LYS A 135 -5.23 -29.59 -15.54
C LYS A 135 -4.47 -30.89 -15.29
N ALA A 136 -3.14 -30.90 -15.50
CA ALA A 136 -2.28 -32.06 -15.31
C ALA A 136 -2.19 -32.46 -13.83
#